data_AF-A0A662I7T2-F1
#
_entry.id   AF-A0A662I7T2-F1
#
_cell.length_a   1.000
_cell.length_b   1.000
_cell.length_c   1.000
_cell.angle_alpha   90.00
_cell.angle_beta   90.00
_cell.angle_gamma   90.00
#
_symmetry.space_group_name_H-M   'P 1'
#
loop_
_entity.id
_entity.type
_entity.pdbx_description
1 polymer ?
#
loop_
_entity_poly.entity_id
_entity_poly.type
_entity_poly.pdbx_seq_one_letter_code
_entity_poly.pdbx_strand_id
1 'polypeptide(L)'
;FKTVCKVGSGFSDEDLAKLPQMLEPYRINHKHPRVVSKMEADVWFVPAVVLEIIGAEITLSPMHTCALGKIRPGAGLAIRFPRFTGRYRFDKSPEQATTEQELIEMYKRQKKVRVAA
;
A
#
# COMPACT_ATOMS: atom_id res chain seq x y z
N PHE A 1 -3.47 -5.26 8.45
CA PHE A 1 -2.93 -4.60 7.25
C PHE A 1 -3.74 -5.00 6.04
N LYS A 2 -4.30 -4.02 5.32
CA LYS A 2 -5.14 -4.24 4.14
C LYS A 2 -4.41 -3.63 2.95
N THR A 3 -4.37 -4.32 1.82
CA THR A 3 -3.57 -3.87 0.67
C THR A 3 -4.19 -2.63 0.03
N VAL A 4 -3.35 -1.71 -0.44
CA VAL A 4 -3.76 -0.47 -1.10
C VAL A 4 -2.97 -0.17 -2.39
N CYS A 5 -1.79 -0.76 -2.59
CA CYS A 5 -1.07 -0.64 -3.86
C CYS A 5 -0.04 -1.74 -4.04
N LYS A 6 0.43 -1.91 -5.27
CA LYS A 6 1.72 -2.55 -5.61
C LYS A 6 2.64 -1.45 -6.12
N VAL A 7 3.83 -1.32 -5.54
CA VAL A 7 4.82 -0.31 -5.93
C VAL A 7 6.02 -1.00 -6.54
N GLY A 8 6.49 -0.48 -7.68
CA GLY A 8 7.68 -0.99 -8.38
C GLY A 8 8.51 0.13 -9.01
N SER A 9 8.27 1.38 -8.62
CA SER A 9 8.98 2.55 -9.14
C SER A 9 9.33 3.50 -7.99
N GLY A 10 10.34 4.34 -8.20
CA GLY A 10 10.89 5.24 -7.17
C GLY A 10 11.97 4.61 -6.28
N PHE A 11 12.40 3.38 -6.59
CA PHE A 11 13.56 2.74 -5.98
C PHE A 11 14.81 3.05 -6.82
N SER A 12 15.89 3.48 -6.16
CA SER A 12 17.22 3.53 -6.78
C SER A 12 17.81 2.12 -6.92
N ASP A 13 18.87 1.96 -7.71
CA ASP A 13 19.58 0.67 -7.80
C ASP A 13 20.11 0.21 -6.44
N GLU A 14 20.53 1.16 -5.61
CA GLU A 14 20.96 0.90 -4.24
C GLU A 14 19.80 0.39 -3.36
N ASP A 15 18.60 0.98 -3.50
CA ASP A 15 17.40 0.50 -2.81
C ASP A 15 17.02 -0.92 -3.24
N LEU A 16 17.08 -1.20 -4.55
CA LEU A 16 16.74 -2.51 -5.09
C LEU A 16 17.71 -3.61 -4.59
N ALA A 17 18.96 -3.26 -4.34
CA ALA A 17 19.94 -4.17 -3.73
C ALA A 17 19.72 -4.34 -2.21
N LYS A 18 19.38 -3.26 -1.49
CA LYS A 18 19.23 -3.26 -0.02
C LYS A 18 17.90 -3.82 0.48
N LEU A 19 16.80 -3.53 -0.21
CA LEU A 19 15.45 -3.88 0.23
C LEU A 19 15.27 -5.39 0.49
N PRO A 20 15.73 -6.30 -0.39
CA PRO A 20 15.66 -7.74 -0.13
C PRO A 20 16.41 -8.14 1.15
N GLN A 21 17.63 -7.61 1.36
CA GLN A 21 18.45 -7.92 2.53
C GLN A 21 17.78 -7.44 3.82
N MET A 22 17.16 -6.26 3.79
CA MET A 22 16.44 -5.69 4.93
C MET A 22 15.16 -6.48 5.26
N LEU A 23 14.51 -7.08 4.27
CA LEU A 23 13.26 -7.83 4.45
C LEU A 23 13.48 -9.31 4.79
N GLU A 24 14.64 -9.88 4.50
CA GLU A 24 14.94 -11.31 4.72
C GLU A 24 14.64 -11.80 6.15
N PRO A 25 14.97 -11.06 7.23
CA PRO A 25 14.65 -11.50 8.60
C PRO A 25 13.14 -11.65 8.87
N TYR A 26 12.30 -11.02 8.06
CA TYR A 26 10.84 -11.04 8.19
C TYR A 26 10.16 -12.01 7.23
N ARG A 27 10.92 -12.72 6.39
CA ARG A 27 10.37 -13.62 5.37
C ARG A 27 9.59 -14.77 6.01
N ILE A 28 8.44 -15.10 5.42
CA ILE A 28 7.59 -16.21 5.82
C ILE A 28 7.02 -16.92 4.59
N ASN A 29 6.72 -18.21 4.73
CA ASN A 29 6.27 -19.07 3.62
C ASN A 29 4.75 -19.01 3.36
N HIS A 30 4.02 -18.15 4.08
CA HIS A 30 2.56 -18.02 3.96
C HIS A 30 2.15 -16.57 4.22
N LYS A 31 0.96 -16.17 3.73
CA LYS A 31 0.39 -14.86 4.03
C LYS A 31 0.19 -14.69 5.54
N HIS A 32 0.82 -13.67 6.13
CA HIS A 32 0.69 -13.38 7.55
C HIS A 32 -0.79 -13.18 7.95
N PRO A 33 -1.29 -13.73 9.08
CA PRO A 33 -2.70 -13.61 9.47
C PRO A 33 -3.21 -12.17 9.63
N ARG A 34 -2.33 -11.25 10.02
CA ARG A 34 -2.62 -9.80 10.11
C ARG A 34 -2.76 -9.11 8.73
N VAL A 35 -2.45 -9.77 7.63
CA VAL A 35 -2.49 -9.22 6.27
C VAL A 35 -3.71 -9.75 5.52
N VAL A 36 -4.58 -8.84 5.10
CA VAL A 36 -5.76 -9.14 4.29
C VAL A 36 -5.46 -8.73 2.86
N SER A 37 -5.30 -9.69 1.96
CA SER A 37 -5.03 -9.47 0.54
C SER A 37 -5.83 -10.46 -0.31
N LYS A 38 -6.37 -9.97 -1.43
CA LYS A 38 -6.89 -10.81 -2.54
C LYS A 38 -5.81 -11.18 -3.55
N MET A 39 -4.69 -10.46 -3.55
CA MET A 39 -3.55 -10.75 -4.42
C MET A 39 -2.61 -11.71 -3.73
N GLU A 40 -2.03 -12.61 -4.52
CA GLU A 40 -0.93 -13.48 -4.09
C GLU A 40 0.41 -12.79 -4.38
N ALA A 41 1.34 -12.87 -3.44
CA ALA A 41 2.70 -12.38 -3.59
C ALA A 41 3.66 -13.56 -3.76
N ASP A 42 4.73 -13.37 -4.52
CA ASP A 42 5.75 -14.42 -4.71
C ASP A 42 6.47 -14.75 -3.38
N VAL A 43 6.60 -13.75 -2.50
CA VAL A 43 7.17 -13.87 -1.16
C VAL A 43 6.33 -13.09 -0.16
N TRP A 44 6.08 -13.69 1.00
CA TRP A 44 5.38 -13.07 2.10
C TRP A 44 6.34 -12.65 3.22
N PHE A 45 5.97 -11.60 3.96
CA PHE A 45 6.75 -11.08 5.07
C PHE A 45 5.85 -10.81 6.29
N VAL A 46 6.41 -10.93 7.49
CA VAL A 46 5.83 -10.36 8.70
C VAL A 46 5.81 -8.83 8.53
N PRO A 47 4.67 -8.15 8.77
CA PRO A 47 4.62 -6.69 8.71
C PRO A 47 5.60 -6.07 9.70
N ALA A 48 6.64 -5.39 9.21
CA ALA A 48 7.72 -4.84 10.04
C ALA A 48 8.27 -3.50 9.52
N VAL A 49 8.41 -3.34 8.20
CA VAL A 49 8.99 -2.15 7.58
C VAL A 49 7.89 -1.21 7.06
N VAL A 50 8.05 0.09 7.32
CA VAL A 50 7.17 1.14 6.80
C VAL A 50 7.91 1.97 5.75
N LEU A 51 7.32 2.10 4.57
CA LEU A 51 7.83 2.93 3.47
C LEU A 51 6.91 4.13 3.25
N GLU A 52 7.50 5.27 2.92
CA GLU A 52 6.73 6.42 2.43
C GLU A 52 6.45 6.28 0.94
N ILE A 53 5.16 6.24 0.59
CA ILE A 53 4.67 6.06 -0.78
C ILE A 53 3.88 7.31 -1.18
N ILE A 54 4.16 7.84 -2.35
CA ILE A 54 3.39 8.92 -2.98
C ILE A 54 2.61 8.38 -4.17
N GLY A 55 1.45 8.97 -4.46
CA GLY A 55 0.66 8.66 -5.65
C GLY A 55 -0.15 9.87 -6.10
N ALA A 56 -0.74 9.79 -7.29
CA ALA A 56 -1.49 10.90 -7.89
C ALA A 56 -2.88 11.08 -7.26
N GLU A 57 -3.58 9.97 -7.01
CA GLU A 57 -4.93 9.95 -6.44
C GLU A 57 -5.24 8.58 -5.83
N ILE A 58 -6.31 8.50 -5.04
CA ILE A 58 -6.90 7.25 -4.56
C ILE A 58 -8.11 6.91 -5.45
N THR A 59 -8.17 5.67 -5.93
CA THR A 59 -9.24 5.16 -6.81
C THR A 59 -9.94 3.95 -6.20
N LEU A 60 -11.09 3.58 -6.76
CA LEU A 60 -11.75 2.31 -6.43
C LEU A 60 -11.03 1.16 -7.12
N SER A 61 -10.82 0.05 -6.40
CA SER A 61 -10.15 -1.14 -6.93
C SER A 61 -10.88 -2.42 -6.52
N PRO A 62 -11.06 -3.39 -7.44
CA PRO A 62 -11.58 -4.70 -7.10
C PRO A 62 -10.53 -5.60 -6.39
N MET A 63 -9.25 -5.30 -6.56
CA MET A 63 -8.12 -6.14 -6.12
C MET A 63 -7.62 -5.80 -4.72
N HIS A 64 -7.66 -4.52 -4.35
CA HIS A 64 -7.18 -4.05 -3.06
C HIS A 64 -8.25 -4.16 -1.97
N THR A 65 -7.83 -4.46 -0.75
CA THR A 65 -8.74 -4.77 0.37
C THR A 65 -8.92 -3.61 1.34
N CYS A 66 -8.12 -2.56 1.23
CA CYS A 66 -8.31 -1.34 2.00
C CYS A 66 -9.70 -0.76 1.71
N ALA A 67 -10.50 -0.52 2.75
CA ALA A 67 -11.86 -0.01 2.66
C ALA A 67 -12.81 -0.84 1.76
N LEU A 68 -12.55 -2.15 1.60
CA LEU A 68 -13.37 -3.04 0.79
C LEU A 68 -14.84 -3.00 1.23
N GLY A 69 -15.72 -2.65 0.29
CA GLY A 69 -17.17 -2.58 0.53
C GLY A 69 -17.63 -1.34 1.31
N LYS A 70 -16.71 -0.49 1.80
CA LYS A 70 -17.06 0.70 2.60
C LYS A 70 -17.50 1.91 1.77
N ILE A 71 -17.01 2.00 0.53
CA ILE A 71 -17.33 3.11 -0.40
C ILE A 71 -18.26 2.63 -1.51
N ARG A 72 -17.91 1.51 -2.14
CA ARG A 72 -18.72 0.82 -3.15
C ARG A 72 -18.72 -0.67 -2.84
N PRO A 73 -19.88 -1.34 -2.88
CA PRO A 73 -19.94 -2.80 -2.73
C PRO A 73 -18.96 -3.50 -3.67
N GLY A 74 -18.18 -4.46 -3.15
CA GLY A 74 -17.22 -5.25 -3.91
C GLY A 74 -15.89 -4.55 -4.25
N ALA A 75 -15.72 -3.26 -3.97
CA ALA A 75 -14.49 -2.51 -4.26
C ALA A 75 -13.82 -1.95 -2.99
N GLY A 76 -12.50 -2.03 -2.93
CA GLY A 76 -11.65 -1.31 -1.99
C GLY A 76 -11.07 -0.04 -2.61
N LEU A 77 -10.08 0.53 -1.93
CA LEU A 77 -9.33 1.71 -2.34
C LEU A 77 -7.92 1.32 -2.78
N ALA A 78 -7.41 2.03 -3.77
CA ALA A 78 -6.05 1.87 -4.27
C ALA A 78 -5.36 3.21 -4.53
N ILE A 79 -4.04 3.25 -4.37
CA ILE A 79 -3.23 4.41 -4.75
C ILE A 79 -2.89 4.28 -6.25
N ARG A 80 -3.23 5.30 -7.06
CA ARG A 80 -2.90 5.36 -8.48
C ARG A 80 -1.50 5.96 -8.68
N PHE A 81 -0.73 5.33 -9.56
CA PHE A 81 0.67 5.68 -9.83
C PHE A 81 1.55 5.75 -8.57
N PRO A 82 1.55 4.70 -7.72
CA PRO A 82 2.34 4.68 -6.50
C PRO A 82 3.83 4.68 -6.81
N ARG A 83 4.60 5.51 -6.11
CA ARG A 83 6.05 5.59 -6.18
C ARG A 83 6.64 5.62 -4.77
N PHE A 84 7.72 4.90 -4.57
CA PHE A 84 8.53 5.06 -3.37
C PHE A 84 9.22 6.42 -3.40
N THR A 85 9.28 7.12 -2.26
CA THR A 85 9.88 8.46 -2.19
C THR A 85 11.37 8.45 -1.87
N GLY A 86 11.97 7.27 -1.65
CA GLY A 86 13.33 7.13 -1.10
C GLY A 86 13.36 7.13 0.44
N ARG A 87 12.21 7.30 1.11
CA ARG A 87 12.15 7.41 2.58
C ARG A 87 11.63 6.15 3.25
N TYR A 88 12.55 5.45 3.90
CA TYR A 88 12.25 4.40 4.88
C TYR A 88 11.85 5.06 6.21
N ARG A 89 10.71 4.65 6.77
CA ARG A 89 10.17 5.21 8.00
C ARG A 89 10.59 4.36 9.20
N PHE A 90 11.89 4.32 9.49
CA PHE A 90 12.43 3.62 10.67
C PHE A 90 11.95 4.24 11.99
N ASP A 91 11.42 5.47 11.93
CA ASP A 91 10.75 6.17 13.03
C ASP A 91 9.32 5.66 13.29
N LYS A 92 8.79 4.76 12.46
CA LYS A 92 7.43 4.24 12.57
C LYS A 92 7.39 2.72 12.67
N SER A 93 6.62 2.23 13.64
CA SER A 93 6.13 0.85 13.67
C SER A 93 5.05 0.63 12.60
N PRO A 94 4.80 -0.62 12.16
CA PRO A 94 3.70 -0.95 11.26
C PRO A 94 2.34 -0.41 11.72
N GLU A 95 2.08 -0.40 13.03
CA GLU A 95 0.84 0.08 13.62
C GLU A 95 0.65 1.61 13.50
N GLN A 96 1.73 2.35 13.25
CA GLN A 96 1.74 3.81 12.99
C GLN A 96 1.70 4.15 11.49
N ALA A 97 1.56 3.16 10.61
CA ALA A 97 1.32 3.37 9.19
C ALA A 97 -0.03 4.04 8.94
N THR A 98 -0.20 4.62 7.76
CA THR A 98 -1.45 5.27 7.35
C THR A 98 -2.62 4.30 7.50
N THR A 99 -3.65 4.75 8.20
CA THR A 99 -4.83 3.98 8.54
C THR A 99 -5.81 3.92 7.37
N GLU A 100 -6.68 2.91 7.41
CA GLU A 100 -7.78 2.80 6.44
C GLU A 100 -8.72 4.03 6.51
N GLN A 101 -8.92 4.60 7.69
CA GLN A 101 -9.77 5.76 7.88
C GLN A 101 -9.18 7.01 7.22
N GLU A 102 -7.87 7.26 7.40
CA GLU A 102 -7.17 8.36 6.72
C GLU A 102 -7.27 8.24 5.20
N LEU A 103 -7.11 7.03 4.65
CA LEU A 103 -7.26 6.80 3.20
C LEU A 103 -8.69 7.03 2.71
N ILE A 104 -9.71 6.64 3.48
CA ILE A 104 -11.11 6.93 3.18
C ILE A 104 -11.36 8.44 3.16
N GLU A 105 -10.80 9.17 4.13
CA GLU A 105 -10.94 10.63 4.20
C GLU A 105 -10.22 11.32 3.05
N MET A 106 -9.00 10.90 2.72
CA MET A 106 -8.27 11.40 1.56
C MET A 106 -9.07 11.17 0.27
N TYR A 107 -9.62 9.97 0.08
CA TYR A 107 -10.47 9.66 -1.07
C TYR A 107 -11.71 10.57 -1.14
N LYS A 108 -12.40 10.80 -0.02
CA LYS A 108 -13.58 11.68 0.03
C LYS A 108 -13.25 13.15 -0.22
N ARG A 109 -12.04 13.60 0.18
CA ARG A 109 -11.56 14.97 -0.01
C ARG A 109 -11.08 15.24 -1.44
N GLN A 110 -10.82 14.22 -2.25
CA GLN A 110 -10.47 14.39 -3.65
C GLN A 110 -11.60 15.11 -4.38
N LYS A 111 -11.28 16.26 -4.99
CA LYS A 111 -12.21 16.96 -5.87
C LYS A 111 -12.50 16.05 -7.07
N LYS A 112 -13.76 15.74 -7.33
CA LYS A 112 -14.17 15.14 -8.60
C LYS A 112 -13.90 16.16 -9.69
N VAL A 113 -12.76 16.08 -10.36
CA VAL A 113 -12.58 16.77 -11.64
C VAL A 113 -13.54 16.07 -12.60
N ARG A 114 -14.71 16.69 -12.84
CA ARG A 114 -15.55 16.30 -13.96
C ARG A 114 -14.74 16.67 -15.20
N VAL A 115 -14.15 15.66 -15.83
CA VAL A 115 -13.70 15.83 -17.22
C VAL A 115 -15.00 15.96 -18.01
N ALA A 116 -15.30 17.17 -18.48
CA ALA A 116 -16.37 17.37 -19.44
C ALA A 116 -16.04 16.49 -20.65
N ALA A 117 -16.98 15.59 -20.98
CA ALA A 117 -16.93 14.82 -22.21
C ALA A 117 -17.22 15.72 -23.41
#